data_AF-A0A9X4DAN1-F1
#
_entry.id   AF-A0A9X4DAN1-F1
#
_cell.length_a   1.000
_cell.length_b   1.000
_cell.length_c   1.000
_cell.angle_alpha   90.00
_cell.angle_beta   90.00
_cell.angle_gamma   90.00
#
_symmetry.space_group_name_H-M   'P 1'
#
loop_
_entity.id
_entity.type
_entity.pdbx_description
1 polymer ?
#
loop_
_entity_poly.entity_id
_entity_poly.type
_entity_poly.pdbx_seq_one_letter_code
_entity_poly.pdbx_strand_id
1 'polypeptide(L)'
;MQPINLEMETLPPELKARAVCFETNKEVYINLQKQLTAASEEDERINQKASALEGQADRTDDSWRKQARAGVVDQAKINEEIERSANLRKEAAAMRATLESRAGIKNDLVMQVAQARMQLVNEPRALNKAYWQGKINEKLARNGLREELLDIFALSKALCLAGLEEHDGLLRACNGMRQRAEKTQELTWKTFAKEFEKLFAGSEHSTPTSTLVSMPPVVAGEAVVNTPGELLKLQRMHASS
;
A
#
# COMPACT_ATOMS: atom_id res chain seq x y z
N MET A 1 0.04 19.98 -3.88
CA MET A 1 -1.34 19.92 -3.37
C MET A 1 -2.11 18.94 -4.25
N GLN A 2 -2.38 17.72 -3.76
CA GLN A 2 -3.42 16.91 -4.39
C GLN A 2 -4.76 17.62 -4.18
N PRO A 3 -5.66 17.60 -5.17
CA PRO A 3 -6.92 18.30 -5.03
C PRO A 3 -7.69 17.68 -3.87
N ILE A 4 -8.05 18.51 -2.88
CA ILE A 4 -9.08 18.15 -1.91
C ILE A 4 -10.29 17.78 -2.75
N ASN A 5 -10.60 16.49 -2.75
CA ASN A 5 -11.66 15.89 -3.54
C ASN A 5 -12.97 16.59 -3.14
N LEU A 6 -13.71 17.18 -4.10
CA LEU A 6 -15.01 17.83 -3.88
C LEU A 6 -16.00 16.95 -3.09
N GLU A 7 -15.78 15.64 -3.06
CA GLU A 7 -16.52 14.66 -2.26
C GLU A 7 -16.38 14.85 -0.74
N MET A 8 -15.29 15.45 -0.24
CA MET A 8 -15.03 15.63 1.19
C MET A 8 -15.93 16.67 1.87
N GLU A 9 -16.48 17.62 1.10
CA GLU A 9 -17.34 18.68 1.65
C GLU A 9 -18.74 18.18 2.02
N THR A 10 -19.20 17.10 1.39
CA THR A 10 -20.52 16.51 1.58
C THR A 10 -20.53 15.34 2.57
N LEU A 11 -19.38 15.01 3.15
CA LEU A 11 -19.26 13.92 4.11
C LEU A 11 -19.88 14.29 5.47
N PRO A 12 -20.42 13.30 6.21
CA PRO A 12 -20.74 13.48 7.62
C PRO A 12 -19.55 14.06 8.39
N PRO A 13 -19.77 14.98 9.36
CA PRO A 13 -18.69 15.69 10.05
C PRO A 13 -17.64 14.77 10.67
N GLU A 14 -18.07 13.67 11.29
CA GLU A 14 -17.18 12.67 11.90
C GLU A 14 -16.30 11.96 10.86
N LEU A 15 -16.89 11.57 9.72
CA LEU A 15 -16.16 10.92 8.63
C LEU A 15 -15.17 11.88 7.98
N LYS A 16 -15.57 13.14 7.80
CA LYS A 16 -14.70 14.21 7.30
C LYS A 16 -13.50 14.43 8.22
N ALA A 17 -13.72 14.56 9.53
CA ALA A 17 -12.65 14.76 10.50
C ALA A 17 -11.64 13.60 10.50
N ARG A 18 -12.13 12.35 10.48
CA ARG A 18 -11.24 11.18 10.40
C ARG A 18 -10.48 11.09 9.07
N ALA A 19 -11.12 11.42 7.95
CA ALA A 19 -10.46 11.45 6.65
C ALA A 19 -9.35 12.52 6.60
N VAL A 20 -9.59 13.71 7.16
CA VAL A 20 -8.57 14.76 7.29
C VAL A 20 -7.40 14.28 8.15
N CYS A 21 -7.68 13.66 9.32
CA CYS A 21 -6.63 13.11 10.17
C CYS A 21 -5.80 12.03 9.46
N PHE A 22 -6.46 11.15 8.71
CA PHE A 22 -5.79 10.16 7.88
C PHE A 22 -4.85 10.80 6.85
N GLU A 23 -5.32 11.80 6.10
CA GLU A 23 -4.49 12.47 5.08
C GLU A 23 -3.30 13.21 5.70
N THR A 24 -3.47 13.87 6.85
CA THR A 24 -2.36 14.48 7.59
C THR A 24 -1.31 13.44 8.01
N ASN A 25 -1.75 12.32 8.59
CA ASN A 25 -0.82 11.26 9.01
C ASN A 25 -0.15 10.58 7.80
N LYS A 26 -0.87 10.45 6.69
CA LYS A 26 -0.35 9.94 5.41
C LYS A 26 0.74 10.85 4.84
N GLU A 27 0.59 12.17 4.93
CA GLU A 27 1.66 13.10 4.52
C GLU A 27 2.94 12.92 5.35
N VAL A 28 2.80 12.72 6.67
CA VAL A 28 3.95 12.39 7.54
C VAL A 28 4.62 11.10 7.09
N TYR A 29 3.85 10.05 6.86
CA TYR A 29 4.37 8.76 6.37
C TYR A 29 5.07 8.89 5.01
N ILE A 30 4.49 9.61 4.06
CA ILE A 30 5.10 9.86 2.74
C ILE A 30 6.42 10.63 2.88
N ASN A 31 6.48 11.61 3.79
CA ASN A 31 7.71 12.36 4.04
C ASN A 31 8.80 11.46 4.64
N LEU A 32 8.45 10.55 5.55
CA LEU A 32 9.39 9.54 6.07
C LEU A 32 9.86 8.58 4.96
N GLN A 33 8.97 8.13 4.07
CA GLN A 33 9.35 7.32 2.90
C GLN A 33 10.35 8.05 2.00
N LYS A 34 10.14 9.34 1.73
CA LYS A 34 11.09 10.16 0.94
C LYS A 34 12.46 10.25 1.61
N GLN A 35 12.49 10.44 2.94
CA GLN A 35 13.74 10.48 3.69
C GLN A 35 14.48 9.14 3.64
N LEU A 36 13.76 8.02 3.76
CA LEU A 36 14.33 6.68 3.66
C LEU A 36 14.91 6.40 2.26
N THR A 37 14.18 6.80 1.21
CA THR A 37 14.68 6.69 -0.18
C THR A 37 15.95 7.51 -0.37
N ALA A 38 15.94 8.78 0.05
CA ALA A 38 17.09 9.66 -0.07
C ALA A 38 18.31 9.15 0.73
N ALA A 39 18.09 8.61 1.94
CA ALA A 39 19.15 7.99 2.72
C ALA A 39 19.75 6.78 2.01
N SER A 40 18.91 5.95 1.40
CA SER A 40 19.35 4.76 0.67
C SER A 40 20.11 5.10 -0.61
N GLU A 41 19.67 6.11 -1.36
CA GLU A 41 20.37 6.60 -2.56
C GLU A 41 21.74 7.18 -2.21
N GLU A 42 21.82 7.94 -1.11
CA GLU A 42 23.09 8.50 -0.65
C GLU A 42 24.07 7.42 -0.16
N ASP A 43 23.58 6.40 0.55
CA ASP A 43 24.41 5.25 0.95
C ASP A 43 24.97 4.52 -0.27
N GLU A 44 24.13 4.27 -1.28
CA GLU A 44 24.56 3.64 -2.52
C GLU A 44 25.62 4.49 -3.24
N ARG A 45 25.43 5.82 -3.29
CA ARG A 45 26.39 6.76 -3.88
C ARG A 45 27.74 6.72 -3.17
N ILE A 46 27.76 6.73 -1.83
CA ILE A 46 29.00 6.65 -1.04
C ILE A 46 29.68 5.30 -1.28
N ASN A 47 28.91 4.21 -1.29
CA ASN A 47 29.43 2.86 -1.51
C ASN A 47 30.07 2.70 -2.90
N GLN A 48 29.42 3.21 -3.94
CA GLN A 48 29.98 3.25 -5.30
C GLN A 48 31.27 4.07 -5.37
N LYS A 49 31.31 5.23 -4.70
CA LYS A 49 32.51 6.07 -4.65
C LYS A 49 33.68 5.39 -3.93
N ALA A 50 33.41 4.72 -2.80
CA ALA A 50 34.42 3.94 -2.08
C ALA A 50 34.99 2.82 -2.97
N SER A 51 34.11 2.06 -3.61
CA SER A 51 34.49 0.97 -4.53
C SER A 51 35.30 1.47 -5.73
N ALA A 52 34.96 2.64 -6.27
CA ALA A 52 35.70 3.26 -7.37
C ALA A 52 37.11 3.70 -6.97
N LEU A 53 37.27 4.27 -5.77
CA LEU A 53 38.57 4.67 -5.21
C LEU A 53 39.48 3.45 -5.00
N GLU A 54 38.94 2.33 -4.51
CA GLU A 54 39.68 1.09 -4.38
C GLU A 54 40.08 0.49 -5.73
N GLY A 55 39.15 0.43 -6.67
CA GLY A 55 39.47 -0.01 -8.03
C GLY A 55 40.50 0.90 -8.72
N GLN A 56 40.59 2.18 -8.33
CA GLN A 56 41.68 3.05 -8.78
C GLN A 56 42.99 2.76 -8.06
N ALA A 57 42.97 2.56 -6.74
CA ALA A 57 44.15 2.20 -5.96
C ALA A 57 44.79 0.89 -6.46
N ASP A 58 43.98 -0.11 -6.78
CA ASP A 58 44.46 -1.40 -7.28
C ASP A 58 45.10 -1.28 -8.68
N ARG A 59 44.53 -0.45 -9.55
CA ARG A 59 45.14 -0.12 -10.86
C ARG A 59 46.45 0.64 -10.70
N THR A 60 46.53 1.56 -9.74
CA THR A 60 47.79 2.26 -9.40
C THR A 60 48.82 1.27 -8.88
N ASP A 61 48.42 0.31 -8.04
CA ASP A 61 49.28 -0.75 -7.54
C ASP A 61 49.89 -1.60 -8.64
N ASP A 62 49.06 -2.06 -9.56
CA ASP A 62 49.51 -2.84 -10.71
C ASP A 62 50.47 -2.03 -11.60
N SER A 63 50.23 -0.73 -11.75
CA SER A 63 51.07 0.17 -12.54
C SER A 63 52.47 0.30 -11.94
N TRP A 64 52.59 0.65 -10.66
CA TRP A 64 53.91 0.84 -10.05
C TRP A 64 54.66 -0.48 -9.89
N ARG A 65 53.96 -1.60 -9.62
CA ARG A 65 54.58 -2.94 -9.60
C ARG A 65 55.16 -3.35 -10.95
N LYS A 66 54.48 -3.00 -12.06
CA LYS A 66 55.01 -3.23 -13.42
C LYS A 66 56.24 -2.38 -13.69
N GLN A 67 56.22 -1.09 -13.29
CA GLN A 67 57.36 -0.19 -13.44
C GLN A 67 58.59 -0.67 -12.63
N ALA A 68 58.39 -1.10 -11.40
CA ALA A 68 59.45 -1.66 -10.54
C ALA A 68 60.16 -2.87 -11.19
N ARG A 69 59.42 -3.69 -11.94
CA ARG A 69 59.94 -4.88 -12.62
C ARG A 69 60.64 -4.58 -13.95
N ALA A 70 60.49 -3.38 -14.51
CA ALA A 70 60.97 -3.04 -15.86
C ALA A 70 62.47 -2.63 -15.92
N GLY A 71 63.20 -2.63 -14.81
CA GLY A 71 64.67 -2.56 -14.77
C GLY A 71 65.31 -1.17 -14.98
N VAL A 72 64.58 -0.16 -15.47
CA VAL A 72 64.97 1.26 -15.46
C VAL A 72 64.01 2.00 -14.54
N VAL A 73 64.40 2.17 -13.28
CA VAL A 73 63.49 2.57 -12.20
C VAL A 73 63.83 3.98 -11.71
N ASP A 74 62.91 4.91 -11.94
CA ASP A 74 62.84 6.15 -11.17
C ASP A 74 62.13 5.86 -9.83
N GLN A 75 62.93 5.67 -8.78
CA GLN A 75 62.42 5.32 -7.46
C GLN A 75 61.51 6.41 -6.88
N ALA A 76 61.75 7.68 -7.19
CA ALA A 76 60.92 8.79 -6.71
C ALA A 76 59.51 8.65 -7.27
N LYS A 77 59.39 8.38 -8.57
CA LYS A 77 58.11 8.16 -9.25
C LYS A 77 57.35 6.93 -8.73
N ILE A 78 58.06 5.85 -8.41
CA ILE A 78 57.42 4.67 -7.79
C ILE A 78 56.89 5.00 -6.40
N ASN A 79 57.66 5.72 -5.58
CA ASN A 79 57.22 6.12 -4.25
C ASN A 79 55.99 7.03 -4.33
N GLU A 80 55.94 7.98 -5.28
CA GLU A 80 54.76 8.83 -5.51
C GLU A 80 53.50 8.01 -5.87
N GLU A 81 53.62 6.99 -6.73
CA GLU A 81 52.48 6.13 -7.07
C GLU A 81 52.06 5.24 -5.89
N ILE A 82 53.00 4.77 -5.07
CA ILE A 82 52.70 4.05 -3.82
C ILE A 82 51.92 4.97 -2.87
N GLU A 83 52.40 6.20 -2.64
CA GLU A 83 51.71 7.18 -1.79
C GLU A 83 50.32 7.52 -2.34
N ARG A 84 50.18 7.67 -3.65
CA ARG A 84 48.88 7.88 -4.31
C ARG A 84 47.92 6.72 -4.06
N SER A 85 48.38 5.47 -4.22
CA SER A 85 47.55 4.28 -3.95
C SER A 85 47.11 4.20 -2.48
N ALA A 86 48.01 4.55 -1.54
CA ALA A 86 47.73 4.55 -0.11
C ALA A 86 46.69 5.63 0.26
N ASN A 87 46.81 6.82 -0.33
CA ASN A 87 45.84 7.90 -0.13
C ASN A 87 44.45 7.53 -0.67
N LEU A 88 44.37 6.92 -1.86
CA LEU A 88 43.09 6.44 -2.41
C LEU A 88 42.41 5.41 -1.50
N ARG A 89 43.17 4.46 -0.94
CA ARG A 89 42.65 3.48 0.03
C ARG A 89 42.19 4.13 1.32
N LYS A 90 42.93 5.12 1.81
CA LYS A 90 42.56 5.89 3.01
C LYS A 90 41.25 6.65 2.80
N GLU A 91 41.07 7.28 1.64
CA GLU A 91 39.82 7.96 1.29
C GLU A 91 38.65 6.96 1.17
N ALA A 92 38.87 5.80 0.54
CA ALA A 92 37.85 4.76 0.46
C ALA A 92 37.44 4.23 1.85
N ALA A 93 38.41 3.99 2.73
CA ALA A 93 38.15 3.58 4.11
C ALA A 93 37.36 4.65 4.89
N ALA A 94 37.66 5.94 4.69
CA ALA A 94 36.88 7.03 5.29
C ALA A 94 35.43 7.08 4.78
N MET A 95 35.21 6.79 3.49
CA MET A 95 33.85 6.67 2.92
C MET A 95 33.10 5.49 3.54
N ARG A 96 33.75 4.35 3.76
CA ARG A 96 33.14 3.20 4.45
C ARG A 96 32.81 3.47 5.90
N ALA A 97 33.71 4.12 6.64
CA ALA A 97 33.42 4.54 8.01
C ALA A 97 32.22 5.51 8.06
N THR A 98 32.06 6.35 7.03
CA THR A 98 30.87 7.19 6.88
C THR A 98 29.61 6.34 6.73
N LEU A 99 29.61 5.28 5.91
CA LEU A 99 28.49 4.35 5.78
C LEU A 99 28.15 3.65 7.10
N GLU A 100 29.15 3.16 7.82
CA GLU A 100 28.95 2.51 9.13
C GLU A 100 28.26 3.46 10.12
N SER A 101 28.70 4.73 10.18
CA SER A 101 28.06 5.73 11.03
C SER A 101 26.62 6.06 10.63
N ARG A 102 26.30 5.93 9.34
CA ARG A 102 24.96 6.21 8.78
C ARG A 102 23.99 5.05 8.96
N ALA A 103 24.48 3.82 9.20
CA ALA A 103 23.62 2.65 9.40
C ALA A 103 22.62 2.86 10.55
N GLY A 104 23.04 3.51 11.64
CA GLY A 104 22.14 3.86 12.76
C GLY A 104 21.00 4.79 12.34
N ILE A 105 21.32 5.84 11.58
CA ILE A 105 20.32 6.80 11.06
C ILE A 105 19.30 6.11 10.16
N LYS A 106 19.78 5.20 9.28
CA LYS A 106 18.90 4.44 8.39
C LYS A 106 17.99 3.49 9.17
N ASN A 107 18.52 2.80 10.18
CA ASN A 107 17.73 1.91 11.03
C ASN A 107 16.63 2.68 11.78
N ASP A 108 16.95 3.86 12.31
CA ASP A 108 15.96 4.73 12.96
C ASP A 108 14.86 5.18 11.99
N LEU A 109 15.23 5.52 10.75
CA LEU A 109 14.26 5.86 9.70
C LEU A 109 13.37 4.67 9.33
N VAL A 110 13.93 3.47 9.18
CA VAL A 110 13.17 2.24 8.93
C VAL A 110 12.14 2.01 10.04
N MET A 111 12.54 2.20 11.29
CA MET A 111 11.64 2.07 12.44
C MET A 111 10.52 3.11 12.44
N GLN A 112 10.83 4.37 12.15
CA GLN A 112 9.83 5.45 12.07
C GLN A 112 8.82 5.21 10.95
N VAL A 113 9.28 4.80 9.76
CA VAL A 113 8.42 4.46 8.63
C VAL A 113 7.49 3.29 8.98
N ALA A 114 8.04 2.23 9.60
CA ALA A 114 7.26 1.07 10.02
C ALA A 114 6.17 1.42 11.05
N GLN A 115 6.51 2.25 12.03
CA GLN A 115 5.55 2.71 13.05
C GLN A 115 4.43 3.56 12.43
N ALA A 116 4.78 4.51 11.56
CA ALA A 116 3.80 5.35 10.86
C ALA A 116 2.87 4.51 9.96
N ARG A 117 3.42 3.51 9.26
CA ARG A 117 2.62 2.58 8.45
C ARG A 117 1.61 1.81 9.30
N MET A 118 2.05 1.22 10.41
CA MET A 118 1.21 0.43 11.30
C MET A 118 0.01 1.26 11.82
N GLN A 119 0.25 2.54 12.13
CA GLN A 119 -0.81 3.46 12.59
C GLN A 119 -1.83 3.78 11.49
N LEU A 120 -1.45 3.71 10.22
CA LEU A 120 -2.28 4.09 9.09
C LEU A 120 -3.00 2.91 8.42
N VAL A 121 -2.39 1.73 8.36
CA VAL A 121 -2.77 0.66 7.42
C VAL A 121 -4.22 0.17 7.55
N ASN A 122 -4.80 0.26 8.74
CA ASN A 122 -6.14 -0.25 9.02
C ASN A 122 -7.25 0.79 8.78
N GLU A 123 -6.91 2.08 8.75
CA GLU A 123 -7.88 3.18 8.62
C GLU A 123 -8.61 3.20 7.27
N PRO A 124 -7.96 2.99 6.11
CA PRO A 124 -8.63 3.07 4.82
C PRO A 124 -9.81 2.13 4.68
N ARG A 125 -9.70 0.91 5.23
CA ARG A 125 -10.80 -0.06 5.19
C ARG A 125 -12.03 0.47 5.94
N ALA A 126 -11.83 1.01 7.13
CA ALA A 126 -12.91 1.52 7.95
C ALA A 126 -13.53 2.78 7.33
N LEU A 127 -12.70 3.71 6.85
CA LEU A 127 -13.12 4.97 6.22
C LEU A 127 -13.88 4.72 4.92
N ASN A 128 -13.34 3.91 4.02
CA ASN A 128 -13.99 3.58 2.75
C ASN A 128 -15.31 2.83 2.97
N LYS A 129 -15.38 1.92 3.95
CA LYS A 129 -16.64 1.24 4.29
C LYS A 129 -17.71 2.24 4.73
N ALA A 130 -17.37 3.17 5.63
CA ALA A 130 -18.30 4.19 6.11
C ALA A 130 -18.74 5.12 4.96
N TYR A 131 -17.81 5.49 4.08
CA TYR A 131 -18.07 6.27 2.88
C TYR A 131 -19.06 5.57 1.94
N TRP A 132 -18.80 4.31 1.58
CA TRP A 132 -19.68 3.54 0.70
C TRP A 132 -21.06 3.32 1.30
N GLN A 133 -21.14 3.01 2.60
CA GLN A 133 -22.43 2.88 3.28
C GLN A 133 -23.20 4.20 3.25
N GLY A 134 -22.52 5.33 3.46
CA GLY A 134 -23.12 6.66 3.33
C GLY A 134 -23.67 6.90 1.94
N LYS A 135 -22.90 6.58 0.90
CA LYS A 135 -23.32 6.72 -0.51
C LYS A 135 -24.50 5.81 -0.86
N ILE A 136 -24.52 4.59 -0.36
CA ILE A 136 -25.66 3.67 -0.51
C ILE A 136 -26.91 4.29 0.14
N ASN A 137 -26.79 4.75 1.39
CA ASN A 137 -27.92 5.35 2.12
C ASN A 137 -28.44 6.62 1.42
N GLU A 138 -27.54 7.48 0.94
CA GLU A 138 -27.88 8.68 0.15
C GLU A 138 -28.67 8.31 -1.11
N LYS A 139 -28.21 7.28 -1.85
CA LYS A 139 -28.88 6.78 -3.06
C LYS A 139 -30.25 6.19 -2.73
N LEU A 140 -30.35 5.39 -1.66
CA LEU A 140 -31.60 4.77 -1.19
C LEU A 140 -32.61 5.79 -0.66
N ALA A 141 -32.15 6.92 -0.10
CA ALA A 141 -32.99 8.00 0.41
C ALA A 141 -33.51 8.93 -0.70
N ARG A 142 -33.14 8.70 -1.96
CA ARG A 142 -33.64 9.48 -3.09
C ARG A 142 -35.17 9.35 -3.18
N ASN A 143 -35.86 10.49 -3.19
CA ASN A 143 -37.31 10.55 -3.33
C ASN A 143 -37.78 9.72 -4.52
N GLY A 144 -38.79 8.87 -4.31
CA GLY A 144 -39.40 8.02 -5.34
C GLY A 144 -38.73 6.66 -5.53
N LEU A 145 -37.45 6.49 -5.14
CA LEU A 145 -36.76 5.22 -5.35
C LEU A 145 -37.36 4.09 -4.51
N ARG A 146 -37.74 4.39 -3.26
CA ARG A 146 -38.33 3.37 -2.39
C ARG A 146 -39.65 2.87 -2.95
N GLU A 147 -40.48 3.78 -3.43
CA GLU A 147 -41.77 3.48 -4.03
C GLU A 147 -41.58 2.63 -5.30
N GLU A 148 -40.66 3.03 -6.19
CA GLU A 148 -40.33 2.25 -7.39
C GLU A 148 -39.80 0.84 -7.06
N LEU A 149 -38.91 0.71 -6.07
CA LEU A 149 -38.40 -0.59 -5.63
C LEU A 149 -39.50 -1.47 -5.04
N LEU A 150 -40.45 -0.89 -4.30
CA LEU A 150 -41.60 -1.61 -3.75
C LEU A 150 -42.56 -2.06 -4.85
N ASP A 151 -42.80 -1.24 -5.87
CA ASP A 151 -43.64 -1.60 -7.01
C ASP A 151 -43.02 -2.76 -7.81
N ILE A 152 -41.70 -2.70 -8.08
CA ILE A 152 -40.97 -3.80 -8.73
C ILE A 152 -41.04 -5.08 -7.88
N PHE A 153 -40.92 -4.96 -6.55
CA PHE A 153 -41.05 -6.10 -5.65
C PHE A 153 -42.47 -6.70 -5.67
N ALA A 154 -43.51 -5.86 -5.68
CA ALA A 154 -44.90 -6.30 -5.77
C ALA A 154 -45.18 -7.03 -7.10
N LEU A 155 -44.65 -6.52 -8.21
CA LEU A 155 -44.74 -7.18 -9.52
C LEU A 155 -43.97 -8.50 -9.54
N SER A 156 -42.77 -8.55 -8.97
CA SER A 156 -41.96 -9.77 -8.85
C SER A 156 -42.68 -10.84 -8.03
N LYS A 157 -43.36 -10.43 -6.95
CA LYS A 157 -44.23 -11.31 -6.16
C LYS A 157 -45.39 -11.83 -7.00
N ALA A 158 -46.08 -10.97 -7.75
CA ALA A 158 -47.19 -11.39 -8.62
C ALA A 158 -46.72 -12.41 -9.68
N LEU A 159 -45.57 -12.17 -10.31
CA LEU A 159 -44.96 -13.11 -11.27
C LEU A 159 -44.60 -14.44 -10.61
N CYS A 160 -43.96 -14.41 -9.44
CA CYS A 160 -43.63 -15.61 -8.69
C CYS A 160 -44.89 -16.41 -8.31
N LEU A 161 -45.97 -15.74 -7.91
CA LEU A 161 -47.23 -16.37 -7.56
C LEU A 161 -47.93 -16.96 -8.80
N ALA A 162 -47.90 -16.26 -9.93
CA ALA A 162 -48.45 -16.75 -11.19
C ALA A 162 -47.70 -17.99 -11.72
N GLY A 163 -46.39 -18.07 -11.46
CA GLY A 163 -45.53 -19.22 -11.82
C GLY A 163 -45.37 -20.28 -10.72
N LEU A 164 -46.20 -20.27 -9.66
CA LEU A 164 -46.06 -21.20 -8.53
C LEU A 164 -46.12 -22.68 -8.94
N GLU A 165 -46.88 -23.01 -9.99
CA GLU A 165 -46.97 -24.37 -10.54
C GLU A 165 -45.60 -24.88 -11.04
N GLU A 166 -44.74 -23.99 -11.55
CA GLU A 166 -43.36 -24.31 -11.95
C GLU A 166 -42.45 -24.58 -10.73
N HIS A 167 -42.90 -24.21 -9.54
CA HIS A 167 -42.21 -24.40 -8.26
C HIS A 167 -42.90 -25.40 -7.34
N ASP A 168 -43.93 -26.10 -7.83
CA ASP A 168 -44.79 -26.98 -7.03
C ASP A 168 -43.99 -28.13 -6.39
N GLY A 169 -42.96 -28.64 -7.07
CA GLY A 169 -42.03 -29.61 -6.52
C GLY A 169 -41.26 -29.12 -5.28
N LEU A 170 -40.87 -27.84 -5.25
CA LEU A 170 -40.17 -27.24 -4.11
C LEU A 170 -41.12 -26.96 -2.93
N LEU A 171 -42.39 -26.66 -3.21
CA LEU A 171 -43.39 -26.34 -2.20
C LEU A 171 -44.06 -27.58 -1.59
N ARG A 172 -44.09 -28.70 -2.34
CA ARG A 172 -44.51 -30.01 -1.83
C ARG A 172 -43.59 -30.56 -0.76
N ALA A 173 -42.30 -30.23 -0.82
CA ALA A 173 -41.30 -30.60 0.18
C ALA A 173 -41.41 -29.81 1.51
N CYS A 174 -42.23 -28.75 1.56
CA CYS A 174 -42.45 -27.96 2.77
C CYS A 174 -43.46 -28.65 3.71
N ASN A 175 -43.08 -28.79 4.98
CA ASN A 175 -43.92 -29.37 6.02
C ASN A 175 -44.83 -28.29 6.63
N GLY A 176 -45.93 -28.01 5.94
CA GLY A 176 -47.01 -27.14 6.42
C GLY A 176 -46.96 -25.70 5.91
N MET A 177 -48.00 -24.94 6.28
CA MET A 177 -48.29 -23.62 5.69
C MET A 177 -47.23 -22.56 6.00
N ARG A 178 -46.59 -22.62 7.17
CA ARG A 178 -45.54 -21.67 7.55
C ARG A 178 -44.28 -21.82 6.70
N GLN A 179 -43.79 -23.05 6.54
CA GLN A 179 -42.61 -23.31 5.71
C GLN A 179 -42.88 -22.97 4.24
N ARG A 180 -44.09 -23.23 3.75
CA ARG A 180 -44.49 -22.79 2.41
C ARG A 180 -44.46 -21.27 2.27
N ALA A 181 -44.98 -20.52 3.25
CA ALA A 181 -44.95 -19.06 3.20
C ALA A 181 -43.51 -18.50 3.21
N GLU A 182 -42.64 -19.04 4.06
CA GLU A 182 -41.20 -18.70 4.10
C GLU A 182 -40.52 -19.02 2.77
N LYS A 183 -40.81 -20.18 2.17
CA LYS A 183 -40.25 -20.58 0.87
C LYS A 183 -40.75 -19.72 -0.28
N THR A 184 -42.04 -19.37 -0.29
CA THR A 184 -42.60 -18.44 -1.29
C THR A 184 -41.98 -17.04 -1.17
N GLN A 185 -41.69 -16.58 0.05
CA GLN A 185 -41.00 -15.32 0.27
C GLN A 185 -39.56 -15.36 -0.23
N GLU A 186 -38.83 -16.45 0.00
CA GLU A 186 -37.48 -16.67 -0.56
C GLU A 186 -37.52 -16.64 -2.10
N LEU A 187 -38.46 -17.36 -2.72
CA LEU A 187 -38.63 -17.39 -4.18
C LEU A 187 -38.96 -15.99 -4.73
N THR A 188 -39.81 -15.23 -4.03
CA THR A 188 -40.14 -13.85 -4.40
C THR A 188 -38.91 -12.96 -4.40
N TRP A 189 -38.08 -13.02 -3.34
CA TRP A 189 -36.81 -12.28 -3.29
C TRP A 189 -35.83 -12.70 -4.37
N LYS A 190 -35.80 -13.99 -4.71
CA LYS A 190 -34.97 -14.51 -5.80
C LYS A 190 -35.42 -13.99 -7.17
N THR A 191 -36.73 -13.97 -7.43
CA THR A 191 -37.29 -13.41 -8.66
C THR A 191 -36.99 -11.92 -8.77
N PHE A 192 -37.21 -11.18 -7.69
CA PHE A 192 -36.84 -9.76 -7.62
C PHE A 192 -35.34 -9.55 -7.90
N ALA A 193 -34.46 -10.27 -7.21
CA ALA A 193 -33.01 -10.16 -7.40
C ALA A 193 -32.57 -10.46 -8.84
N LYS A 194 -33.15 -11.49 -9.48
CA LYS A 194 -32.85 -11.82 -10.89
C LYS A 194 -33.19 -10.68 -11.85
N GLU A 195 -34.28 -9.94 -11.63
CA GLU A 195 -34.59 -8.80 -12.48
C GLU A 195 -33.55 -7.68 -12.31
N PHE A 196 -33.02 -7.47 -11.10
CA PHE A 196 -31.89 -6.55 -10.90
C PHE A 196 -30.59 -7.06 -11.51
N GLU A 197 -30.28 -8.34 -11.41
CA GLU A 197 -29.09 -8.93 -12.05
C GLU A 197 -29.09 -8.69 -13.57
N LYS A 198 -30.27 -8.79 -14.22
CA LYS A 198 -30.43 -8.45 -15.66
C LYS A 198 -30.20 -6.98 -15.95
N LEU A 199 -30.50 -6.06 -15.03
CA LEU A 199 -30.23 -4.63 -15.22
C LEU A 199 -28.73 -4.34 -15.27
N PHE A 200 -27.93 -5.07 -14.49
CA PHE A 200 -26.49 -4.89 -14.45
C PHE A 200 -25.79 -5.66 -15.59
N ALA A 201 -26.24 -6.87 -15.95
CA ALA A 201 -25.82 -7.61 -17.15
C ALA A 201 -24.29 -7.62 -17.43
N GLY A 202 -23.45 -7.68 -16.39
CA GLY A 202 -21.98 -7.67 -16.51
C GLY A 202 -21.33 -6.28 -16.55
N SER A 203 -22.12 -5.20 -16.60
CA SER A 203 -21.62 -3.82 -16.51
C SER A 203 -21.01 -3.49 -15.15
N GLU A 204 -21.35 -4.24 -14.11
CA GLU A 204 -20.76 -4.15 -12.77
C GLU A 204 -19.24 -4.36 -12.78
N HIS A 205 -18.71 -5.15 -13.72
CA HIS A 205 -17.27 -5.40 -13.84
C HIS A 205 -16.49 -4.21 -14.40
N SER A 206 -17.18 -3.29 -15.08
CA SER A 206 -16.57 -2.12 -15.71
C SER A 206 -16.67 -0.85 -14.86
N THR A 207 -17.41 -0.89 -13.75
CA THR A 207 -17.66 0.29 -12.92
C THR A 207 -16.66 0.35 -11.77
N PRO A 208 -15.68 1.28 -11.79
CA PRO A 208 -14.73 1.42 -10.70
C PRO A 208 -15.47 1.92 -9.44
N THR A 209 -15.17 1.30 -8.30
CA THR A 209 -15.65 1.80 -7.01
C THR A 209 -14.73 2.94 -6.56
N SER A 210 -15.27 4.15 -6.41
CA SER A 210 -14.53 5.29 -5.87
C SER A 210 -14.11 5.00 -4.42
N THR A 211 -12.83 5.19 -4.10
CA THR A 211 -12.29 5.11 -2.73
C THR A 211 -12.05 6.51 -2.19
N LEU A 212 -12.48 6.77 -0.96
CA LEU A 212 -12.26 8.04 -0.29
C LEU A 212 -10.76 8.24 0.06
N VAL A 213 -10.12 7.19 0.58
CA VAL A 213 -8.71 7.22 1.00
C VAL A 213 -8.00 5.94 0.61
N SER A 214 -6.68 6.02 0.42
CA SER A 214 -5.83 4.88 0.10
C SER A 214 -4.45 5.01 0.76
N MET A 215 -3.84 3.86 1.06
CA MET A 215 -2.44 3.81 1.48
C MET A 215 -1.54 4.17 0.30
N PRO A 216 -0.49 4.97 0.51
CA PRO A 216 0.55 5.10 -0.49
C PRO A 216 1.32 3.77 -0.64
N PRO A 217 1.93 3.52 -1.80
CA PRO A 217 2.70 2.31 -2.04
C PRO A 217 3.94 2.25 -1.15
N VAL A 218 4.40 1.03 -0.88
CA VAL A 218 5.64 0.76 -0.14
C VAL A 218 6.84 1.15 -1.00
N VAL A 219 7.87 1.75 -0.39
CA VAL A 219 9.13 2.08 -1.07
C VAL A 219 10.22 1.03 -0.82
N ALA A 220 11.28 1.03 -1.65
CA ALA A 220 12.40 0.12 -1.45
C ALA A 220 13.08 0.33 -0.08
N GLY A 221 13.42 -0.76 0.61
CA GLY A 221 14.03 -0.71 1.94
C GLY A 221 13.05 -0.46 3.09
N GLU A 222 11.77 -0.25 2.80
CA GLU A 222 10.73 -0.14 3.83
C GLU A 222 10.36 -1.52 4.42
N ALA A 223 10.28 -1.58 5.75
CA ALA A 223 9.73 -2.74 6.44
C ALA A 223 8.19 -2.69 6.46
N VAL A 224 7.54 -3.67 5.81
CA VAL A 224 6.08 -3.77 5.79
C VAL A 224 5.57 -4.29 7.13
N VAL A 225 5.17 -3.36 8.00
CA VAL A 225 4.60 -3.64 9.32
C VAL A 225 3.15 -3.19 9.37
N ASN A 226 2.25 -4.13 9.63
CA ASN A 226 0.81 -3.89 9.69
C ASN A 226 0.24 -4.13 11.10
N THR A 227 1.00 -4.77 11.99
CA THR A 227 0.57 -5.15 13.34
C THR A 227 1.61 -4.79 14.40
N PRO A 228 1.20 -4.61 15.67
CA PRO A 228 2.14 -4.38 16.78
C PRO A 228 3.16 -5.51 16.97
N GLY A 229 2.75 -6.77 16.71
CA GLY A 229 3.64 -7.92 16.80
C GLY A 229 4.77 -7.89 15.78
N GLU A 230 4.47 -7.47 14.54
CA GLU A 230 5.49 -7.27 13.50
C GLU A 230 6.44 -6.12 13.84
N LEU A 231 5.93 -5.03 14.46
CA LEU A 231 6.77 -3.93 14.92
C LEU A 231 7.74 -4.38 16.01
N LEU A 232 7.26 -5.14 17.00
CA LEU A 232 8.10 -5.70 18.05
C LEU A 232 9.16 -6.65 17.49
N LYS A 233 8.82 -7.44 16.47
CA LYS A 233 9.78 -8.30 15.78
C LYS A 233 10.87 -7.47 15.09
N LEU A 234 10.49 -6.39 14.40
CA LEU A 234 11.43 -5.46 13.76
C LEU A 234 12.38 -4.82 14.78
N GLN A 235 11.85 -4.32 15.89
CA GLN A 235 12.65 -3.73 16.97
C GLN A 235 13.69 -4.72 17.52
N ARG A 236 13.31 -5.99 17.70
CA ARG A 236 14.23 -7.01 18.20
C ARG A 236 15.37 -7.31 17.21
N MET A 237 15.09 -7.31 15.91
CA MET A 237 16.13 -7.53 14.88
C MET A 237 17.14 -6.37 14.83
N HIS A 238 16.66 -5.13 14.98
CA HIS A 238 17.53 -3.95 14.99
C HIS A 238 18.27 -3.74 16.33
N ALA A 239 17.75 -4.22 17.45
CA ALA A 239 18.45 -4.17 18.74
C ALA A 239 19.60 -5.19 18.87
N SER A 240 19.61 -6.21 18.01
CA SER A 240 20.67 -7.24 17.96
C SER A 240 21.76 -6.98 16.89
N SER A 241 21.68 -5.84 16.19
CA SER A 241 22.58 -5.43 15.11
C SER A 241 23.44 -4.24 15.54
#